data_AF-I7CVS7-F1
#
_entry.id   AF-I7CVS7-F1
#
_cell.length_a   1.000
_cell.length_b   1.000
_cell.length_c   1.000
_cell.angle_alpha   90.00
_cell.angle_beta   90.00
_cell.angle_gamma   90.00
#
_symmetry.space_group_name_H-M   'P 1'
#
loop_
_entity.id
_entity.type
_entity.pdbx_description
1 polymer ?
#
loop_
_entity_poly.entity_id
_entity_poly.type
_entity_poly.pdbx_seq_one_letter_code
_entity_poly.pdbx_strand_id
1 'polypeptide(L)' 'MTRLDVRDIPPVNRHPRIHDEFDALEPGESLTIVNDHEPKPLFYEFEAEVDSFDADGYEVDQVAPDEFVATFPKTEA' A
#
# COMPACT_ATOMS: atom_id res chain seq x y z
N MET A 1 5.59 -11.49 0.37
CA MET A 1 5.00 -10.55 -0.62
C MET A 1 3.51 -10.85 -0.75
N THR A 2 2.70 -9.95 -0.21
CA THR A 2 1.23 -10.03 -0.22
C THR A 2 0.70 -9.12 -1.33
N ARG A 3 -0.34 -9.54 -2.06
CA ARG A 3 -0.96 -8.73 -3.11
C ARG A 3 -2.46 -8.56 -2.84
N LEU A 4 -2.93 -7.31 -2.85
CA LEU A 4 -4.31 -6.94 -2.57
C LEU A 4 -4.87 -6.09 -3.72
N ASP A 5 -5.92 -6.55 -4.39
CA ASP A 5 -6.68 -5.70 -5.31
C ASP A 5 -7.74 -4.94 -4.52
N VAL A 6 -7.66 -3.61 -4.49
CA VAL A 6 -8.56 -2.76 -3.70
C VAL A 6 -9.68 -2.14 -4.52
N ARG A 7 -9.71 -2.40 -5.84
CA ARG A 7 -10.72 -1.83 -6.76
C ARG A 7 -12.13 -2.33 -6.43
N ASP A 8 -12.24 -3.58 -5.97
CA ASP A 8 -13.50 -4.21 -5.55
C ASP A 8 -13.92 -3.85 -4.11
N ILE A 9 -13.09 -3.09 -3.39
CA ILE A 9 -13.34 -2.68 -2.00
C ILE A 9 -13.96 -1.29 -2.00
N PRO A 10 -15.06 -1.05 -1.25
CA PRO A 10 -15.64 0.28 -1.10
C PRO A 10 -14.57 1.30 -0.70
N PRO A 11 -14.51 2.51 -1.30
CA PRO A 11 -13.42 3.46 -1.05
C PRO A 11 -13.15 3.75 0.43
N VAL A 12 -14.21 3.86 1.22
CA VAL A 12 -14.16 4.11 2.68
C VAL A 12 -13.47 2.98 3.45
N ASN A 13 -13.46 1.77 2.91
CA ASN A 13 -12.90 0.58 3.54
C ASN A 13 -11.50 0.23 3.00
N ARG A 14 -10.99 0.92 1.97
CA ARG A 14 -9.70 0.59 1.36
C ARG A 14 -8.55 0.81 2.33
N HIS A 15 -8.42 2.01 2.90
CA HIS A 15 -7.33 2.34 3.82
C HIS A 15 -7.30 1.41 5.05
N PRO A 16 -8.42 1.22 5.80
CA PRO A 16 -8.42 0.28 6.91
C PRO A 16 -7.98 -1.14 6.51
N ARG A 17 -8.45 -1.63 5.37
CA ARG A 17 -8.08 -2.96 4.88
C ARG A 17 -6.61 -3.07 4.50
N ILE A 18 -6.03 -2.01 3.94
CA ILE A 18 -4.61 -1.97 3.55
C ILE A 18 -3.73 -1.93 4.81
N HIS A 19 -4.09 -1.14 5.82
CA HIS A 19 -3.40 -1.12 7.12
C HIS A 19 -3.44 -2.50 7.78
N ASP A 20 -4.60 -3.14 7.86
CA ASP A 20 -4.72 -4.49 8.43
C ASP A 20 -3.80 -5.51 7.73
N GLU A 21 -3.70 -5.46 6.39
CA GLU A 21 -2.84 -6.35 5.62
C GLU A 21 -1.35 -6.01 5.78
N PHE A 22 -1.00 -4.73 5.93
CA PHE A 22 0.38 -4.30 6.16
C PHE A 22 0.86 -4.64 7.59
N ASP A 23 0.00 -4.46 8.59
CA ASP A 23 0.29 -4.79 9.99
C ASP A 23 0.59 -6.28 10.16
N ALA A 24 -0.09 -7.14 9.40
CA ALA A 24 0.12 -8.59 9.40
C ALA A 24 1.44 -9.06 8.76
N LEU A 25 2.16 -8.18 8.06
CA LEU A 25 3.46 -8.53 7.46
C LEU A 25 4.58 -8.61 8.49
N GLU A 26 5.53 -9.50 8.24
CA GLU A 26 6.81 -9.51 8.96
C GLU A 26 7.76 -8.44 8.39
N PRO A 27 8.70 -7.89 9.17
CA PRO A 27 9.76 -7.02 8.66
C PRO A 27 10.55 -7.68 7.51
N GLY A 28 10.82 -6.91 6.46
CA GLY A 28 11.45 -7.37 5.22
C GLY A 28 10.47 -7.87 4.17
N GLU A 29 9.17 -7.97 4.48
CA GLU A 29 8.13 -8.23 3.50
C GLU A 29 7.57 -6.94 2.88
N SER A 30 6.71 -7.11 1.87
CA SER A 30 6.03 -6.01 1.20
C SER A 30 4.58 -6.36 0.86
N LEU A 31 3.73 -5.33 0.91
CA LEU A 31 2.35 -5.34 0.43
C LEU A 31 2.31 -4.64 -0.94
N THR A 32 1.77 -5.31 -1.96
CA THR A 32 1.46 -4.68 -3.24
C THR A 32 -0.04 -4.51 -3.37
N ILE A 33 -0.48 -3.28 -3.62
CA ILE A 33 -1.90 -2.98 -3.89
C ILE A 33 -2.13 -2.73 -5.39
N VAL A 34 -3.32 -3.07 -5.87
CA VAL A 34 -3.84 -2.63 -7.17
C VAL A 34 -4.99 -1.66 -6.94
N ASN A 35 -4.84 -0.41 -7.37
CA ASN A 35 -5.80 0.67 -7.16
C ASN A 35 -6.26 1.28 -8.49
N ASP A 36 -7.44 1.89 -8.48
CA ASP A 36 -8.04 2.55 -9.66
C ASP A 36 -7.52 3.99 -9.88
N HIS A 37 -6.70 4.50 -8.97
CA HIS A 37 -6.02 5.79 -9.07
C HIS A 37 -4.66 5.74 -8.38
N GLU A 38 -3.83 6.75 -8.61
CA GLU A 38 -2.53 6.87 -7.94
C GLU A 38 -2.74 7.03 -6.42
N PRO A 39 -2.18 6.16 -5.57
CA PRO A 39 -2.46 6.14 -4.13
C PRO A 39 -1.64 7.19 -3.35
N LYS A 40 -1.47 8.41 -3.88
CA LYS A 40 -0.73 9.50 -3.23
C LYS A 40 -1.20 9.81 -1.80
N PRO A 41 -2.52 9.93 -1.53
CA PRO A 41 -2.97 10.22 -0.17
C PRO A 41 -2.60 9.10 0.81
N LEU A 42 -2.72 7.84 0.38
CA LEU A 42 -2.35 6.68 1.17
C LEU A 42 -0.84 6.61 1.43
N PHE A 43 0.00 6.95 0.43
CA PHE A 43 1.44 7.06 0.63
C PHE A 43 1.78 8.05 1.75
N TYR A 44 1.23 9.27 1.72
CA TYR A 44 1.50 10.27 2.75
C TYR A 44 0.94 9.88 4.12
N GLU A 45 -0.19 9.17 4.16
CA GLU A 45 -0.73 8.60 5.40
C GLU A 45 0.23 7.58 6.01
N PHE A 46 0.71 6.64 5.20
CA PHE A 46 1.71 5.64 5.64
C PHE A 46 3.02 6.29 6.09
N GLU A 47 3.55 7.23 5.32
CA GLU A 47 4.78 7.99 5.66
C GLU A 47 4.64 8.75 6.99
N ALA A 48 3.44 9.25 7.30
CA ALA A 48 3.20 10.03 8.52
C ALA A 48 2.87 9.18 9.75
N GLU A 49 2.22 8.02 9.57
CA GLU A 49 1.58 7.28 10.66
C GLU A 49 2.17 5.89 10.92
N VAL A 50 2.99 5.35 10.02
CA VAL A 50 3.48 3.96 10.10
C VAL A 50 5.01 3.93 10.19
N ASP A 51 5.54 3.81 11.40
CA ASP A 51 7.00 3.81 11.67
C ASP A 51 7.77 2.72 10.90
N SER A 52 7.12 1.57 10.67
CA SER A 52 7.72 0.42 9.95
C SER A 52 7.59 0.49 8.42
N PHE A 53 7.02 1.56 7.88
CA PHE A 53 6.89 1.73 6.43
C PHE A 53 8.17 2.32 5.83
N ASP A 54 8.72 1.62 4.84
CA ASP A 54 9.89 2.09 4.09
C ASP A 54 9.47 3.01 2.94
N ALA A 55 9.40 4.30 3.22
CA ALA A 55 9.07 5.32 2.22
C ALA A 55 10.14 5.43 1.12
N ASP A 56 11.42 5.16 1.42
CA ASP A 56 12.50 5.20 0.44
C ASP A 56 12.41 4.01 -0.54
N GLY A 57 11.89 2.87 -0.08
CA GLY A 57 11.64 1.67 -0.89
C GLY A 57 10.25 1.61 -1.55
N TYR A 58 9.40 2.62 -1.35
CA TYR A 58 8.08 2.68 -1.97
C TYR A 58 8.16 2.85 -3.49
N GLU A 59 7.36 2.08 -4.21
CA GLU A 59 7.28 2.15 -5.68
C GLU A 59 5.82 2.19 -6.15
N VAL A 60 5.55 2.92 -7.23
CA VAL A 60 4.23 2.92 -7.89
C VAL A 60 4.38 2.96 -9.40
N ASP A 61 3.69 2.04 -10.07
CA ASP A 61 3.59 1.95 -11.52
C ASP A 61 2.14 2.17 -11.97
N GLN A 62 1.94 3.04 -12.95
CA GLN A 62 0.68 3.10 -13.69
C GLN A 62 0.74 2.12 -14.87
N VAL A 63 0.05 1.00 -14.76
CA VAL A 63 0.08 -0.08 -15.77
C VAL A 63 -1.09 0.03 -16.76
N ALA A 64 -2.17 0.73 -16.40
CA ALA A 64 -3.27 1.11 -17.27
C ALA A 64 -3.87 2.46 -16.81
N PRO A 65 -4.77 3.10 -17.59
CA PRO A 65 -5.36 4.39 -17.20
C PRO A 65 -6.00 4.39 -15.80
N ASP A 66 -6.62 3.28 -15.42
CA ASP A 66 -7.32 3.06 -14.15
C ASP A 66 -6.73 1.84 -13.41
N GLU A 67 -5.43 1.59 -13.58
CA GLU A 67 -4.72 0.54 -12.85
C GLU A 67 -3.34 1.03 -12.41
N PHE A 68 -3.19 1.20 -11.10
CA PHE A 68 -1.96 1.57 -10.42
C PHE A 68 -1.54 0.43 -9.51
N VAL A 69 -0.30 -0.02 -9.64
CA VAL A 69 0.30 -1.03 -8.80
C VAL A 69 1.31 -0.35 -7.89
N ALA A 70 1.04 -0.33 -6.58
CA ALA A 70 1.92 0.30 -5.61
C ALA A 70 2.45 -0.73 -4.61
N THR A 71 3.73 -0.67 -4.30
CA THR A 71 4.42 -1.57 -3.37
C THR A 71 4.82 -0.80 -2.13
N PHE A 72 4.41 -1.34 -0.98
CA PHE A 72 4.64 -0.81 0.36
C PHE A 72 5.56 -1.80 1.10
N PRO A 73 6.87 -1.56 1.15
CA PRO A 73 7.79 -2.40 1.91
C PRO A 73 7.70 -2.11 3.41
N LYS A 74 7.94 -3.14 4.22
CA LYS A 74 7.98 -3.07 5.68
C LYS A 74 9.40 -3.30 6.19
N THR A 75 9.89 -2.42 7.05
CA THR A 75 11.17 -2.56 7.75
C THR A 75 10.94 -2.89 9.23
N GLU A 76 12.02 -3.08 9.97
CA GLU A 76 11.95 -2.99 11.43
C GLU A 76 11.57 -1.55 11.82
N ALA A 77 10.72 -1.41 12.85
CA ALA A 77 10.31 -0.11 13.41
C ALA A 77 11.39 0.48 14.32
#